data_AF-A0A940QVR7-F1
#
_entry.id   AF-A0A940QVR7-F1
#
_cell.length_a   1.000
_cell.length_b   1.000
_cell.length_c   1.000
_cell.angle_alpha   90.00
_cell.angle_beta   90.00
_cell.angle_gamma   90.00
#
_symmetry.space_group_name_H-M   'P 1'
#
loop_
_entity.id
_entity.type
_entity.pdbx_description
1 polymer ?
#
loop_
_entity_poly.entity_id
_entity_poly.type
_entity_poly.pdbx_seq_one_letter_code
_entity_poly.pdbx_strand_id
1 'polypeptide(L)'
;MIRGTKRQDPREVRRVKSIVSITKGENPDELVESAVGHLGGIGAIIQSGSTVVIKPNAGHYGGPDSSVNTNPSVVAAVIKAVQKANPKKIILAESSAMGCNTMECLE
;
A
#
# COMPACT_ATOMS: atom_id res chain seq x y z
N MET A 1 13.23 -44.15 -35.15
CA MET A 1 12.78 -42.74 -35.12
C MET A 1 12.17 -42.45 -33.75
N ILE A 2 12.85 -41.70 -32.88
CA ILE A 2 12.26 -41.20 -31.63
C ILE A 2 12.38 -39.68 -31.71
N ARG A 3 11.24 -38.98 -31.82
CA ARG A 3 11.20 -37.51 -31.87
C ARG A 3 11.56 -36.98 -30.48
N GLY A 4 12.68 -36.27 -30.38
CA GLY A 4 13.11 -35.62 -29.14
C GLY A 4 12.11 -34.53 -28.74
N THR A 5 11.54 -34.65 -27.55
CA THR A 5 10.78 -33.58 -26.90
C THR A 5 11.74 -32.44 -26.57
N LYS A 6 11.57 -31.28 -27.20
CA LYS A 6 12.30 -30.05 -26.85
C LYS A 6 12.05 -29.76 -25.36
N ARG A 7 13.13 -29.64 -24.57
CA ARG A 7 13.06 -29.05 -23.23
C ARG A 7 12.62 -27.60 -23.39
N GLN A 8 11.55 -27.20 -22.69
CA GLN A 8 11.10 -25.81 -22.65
C GLN A 8 12.15 -24.93 -21.97
N ASP A 9 12.34 -23.71 -22.48
CA ASP A 9 13.26 -22.71 -21.91
C ASP A 9 12.68 -22.22 -20.56
N PRO A 10 13.44 -22.27 -19.45
CA PRO A 10 12.99 -21.78 -18.14
C PRO A 10 12.55 -20.30 -18.14
N ARG A 11 12.91 -19.53 -19.16
CA ARG A 11 12.56 -18.11 -19.32
C ARG A 11 11.20 -17.89 -19.98
N GLU A 12 10.52 -18.94 -20.43
CA GLU A 12 9.18 -18.88 -21.04
C GLU A 12 8.05 -19.05 -20.02
N VAL A 13 8.35 -18.88 -18.73
CA VAL A 13 7.31 -18.68 -17.70
C VAL A 13 6.69 -17.31 -17.97
N ARG A 14 5.42 -17.29 -18.40
CA ARG A 14 4.62 -16.05 -18.53
C ARG A 14 4.93 -15.14 -17.34
N ARG A 15 5.57 -14.00 -17.59
CA ARG A 15 5.97 -13.05 -16.56
C ARG A 15 4.70 -12.41 -16.00
N VAL A 16 4.08 -13.07 -15.02
CA VAL A 16 2.95 -12.51 -14.29
C VAL A 16 3.46 -11.24 -13.61
N LYS A 17 2.82 -10.10 -13.90
CA LYS A 17 3.15 -8.84 -13.23
C LYS A 17 3.00 -9.06 -11.73
N SER A 18 4.04 -8.77 -10.95
CA SER A 18 3.96 -8.86 -9.48
C SER A 18 2.80 -7.97 -9.00
N ILE A 19 1.96 -8.53 -8.12
CA ILE A 19 0.91 -7.77 -7.44
C ILE A 19 1.43 -7.07 -6.17
N VAL A 20 2.70 -7.33 -5.81
CA VAL A 20 3.36 -6.75 -4.64
C VAL A 20 4.48 -5.81 -5.09
N SER A 21 4.56 -4.64 -4.45
CA SER A 21 5.62 -3.65 -4.62
C SER A 21 6.31 -3.42 -3.28
N ILE A 22 7.64 -3.29 -3.31
CA ILE A 22 8.47 -3.03 -2.13
C ILE A 22 9.40 -1.87 -2.47
N THR A 23 9.50 -0.90 -1.56
CA THR A 23 10.41 0.25 -1.64
C THR A 23 11.16 0.41 -0.33
N LYS A 24 12.33 1.04 -0.37
CA LYS A 24 13.17 1.28 0.81
C LYS A 24 13.75 2.70 0.75
N GLY A 25 13.77 3.38 1.89
CA GLY A 25 14.25 4.75 2.05
C GLY A 25 13.71 5.33 3.34
N GLU A 26 13.79 6.66 3.49
CA GLU A 26 13.43 7.36 4.73
C GLU A 26 12.25 8.30 4.57
N ASN A 27 11.97 8.80 3.36
CA ASN A 27 10.89 9.76 3.10
C ASN A 27 9.56 9.03 2.74
N PRO A 28 8.53 9.06 3.59
CA PRO A 28 7.27 8.35 3.35
C PRO A 28 6.54 8.79 2.07
N ASP A 29 6.59 10.08 1.72
CA ASP A 29 5.94 10.60 0.52
C ASP A 29 6.57 9.96 -0.73
N GLU A 30 7.91 9.92 -0.81
CA GLU A 30 8.63 9.29 -1.93
C GLU A 30 8.41 7.77 -1.98
N LEU A 31 8.41 7.11 -0.82
CA LEU A 31 8.24 5.67 -0.73
C LEU A 31 6.87 5.20 -1.18
N VAL A 32 5.81 5.92 -0.79
CA VAL A 32 4.44 5.63 -1.21
C VAL A 32 4.28 5.86 -2.71
N GLU A 33 4.77 7.00 -3.23
CA GLU A 33 4.71 7.29 -4.67
C GLU A 33 5.45 6.23 -5.50
N SER A 34 6.65 5.83 -5.08
CA SER A 34 7.42 4.78 -5.76
C SER A 34 6.69 3.43 -5.67
N ALA A 35 6.17 3.06 -4.50
CA ALA A 35 5.50 1.77 -4.31
C ALA A 35 4.25 1.65 -5.18
N VAL A 36 3.41 2.70 -5.20
CA VAL A 36 2.22 2.80 -6.03
C VAL A 36 2.59 2.90 -7.52
N GLY A 37 3.67 3.61 -7.85
CA GLY A 37 4.20 3.73 -9.22
C GLY A 37 4.53 2.36 -9.83
N HIS A 38 5.20 1.47 -9.09
CA HIS A 38 5.49 0.11 -9.54
C HIS A 38 4.21 -0.71 -9.83
N LEU A 39 3.10 -0.41 -9.15
CA LEU A 39 1.81 -1.06 -9.39
C LEU A 39 1.10 -0.52 -10.65
N GLY A 40 1.57 0.59 -11.21
CA GLY A 40 0.97 1.26 -12.38
C GLY A 40 0.42 2.65 -12.07
N GLY A 41 0.71 3.20 -10.89
CA GLY A 41 0.23 4.51 -10.46
C GLY A 41 -1.15 4.45 -9.80
N ILE A 42 -1.50 5.51 -9.07
CA ILE A 42 -2.72 5.51 -8.24
C ILE A 42 -4.00 5.40 -9.08
N GLY A 43 -4.01 5.95 -10.29
CA GLY A 43 -5.15 5.86 -11.21
C GLY A 43 -5.40 4.45 -11.75
N ALA A 44 -4.43 3.54 -11.66
CA ALA A 44 -4.64 2.12 -11.98
C ALA A 44 -5.34 1.37 -10.83
N ILE A 45 -5.36 1.95 -9.62
CA ILE A 45 -5.92 1.36 -8.41
C ILE A 45 -7.28 2.00 -8.08
N ILE A 46 -7.39 3.32 -8.24
CA ILE A 46 -8.54 4.12 -7.80
C ILE A 46 -9.17 4.83 -8.99
N GLN A 47 -10.46 4.57 -9.19
CA GLN A 47 -11.27 5.29 -10.17
C GLN A 47 -11.66 6.68 -9.63
N SER A 48 -11.53 7.71 -10.46
CA SER A 48 -11.98 9.08 -10.16
C SER A 48 -13.45 9.12 -9.73
N GLY A 49 -13.76 9.91 -8.71
CA GLY A 49 -15.11 10.01 -8.13
C GLY A 49 -15.49 8.88 -7.16
N SER A 50 -14.60 7.91 -6.90
CA SER A 50 -14.85 6.84 -5.93
C SER A 50 -14.82 7.35 -4.49
N THR A 51 -15.53 6.66 -3.59
CA THR A 51 -15.27 6.76 -2.15
C THR A 51 -14.20 5.75 -1.77
N VAL A 52 -13.12 6.22 -1.14
CA VAL A 52 -11.96 5.40 -0.80
C VAL A 52 -11.88 5.27 0.71
N VAL A 53 -11.75 4.05 1.21
CA VAL A 53 -11.46 3.77 2.61
C VAL A 53 -9.98 3.45 2.75
N ILE A 54 -9.31 4.12 3.69
CA ILE A 54 -7.94 3.82 4.10
C ILE A 54 -8.03 3.21 5.50
N LYS A 55 -7.51 1.99 5.65
CA LYS A 55 -7.45 1.26 6.92
C LYS A 55 -5.98 1.14 7.37
N PRO A 56 -5.43 2.11 8.12
CA PRO A 56 -4.11 1.97 8.72
C PRO A 56 -4.17 0.95 9.87
N ASN A 57 -3.04 0.48 10.38
CA ASN A 57 -3.03 -0.25 11.64
C ASN A 57 -2.88 0.72 12.82
N ALA A 58 -3.80 0.72 13.78
CA ALA A 58 -3.75 1.55 15.00
C ALA A 58 -4.26 0.76 16.21
N GLY A 59 -3.54 -0.31 16.56
CA GLY A 59 -4.02 -1.35 17.47
C GLY A 59 -3.87 -1.01 18.95
N HIS A 60 -2.71 -0.50 19.37
CA HIS A 60 -2.37 -0.32 20.79
C HIS A 60 -1.52 0.93 20.99
N TYR A 61 -1.35 1.37 22.24
CA TYR A 61 -0.42 2.45 22.56
C TYR A 61 1.01 2.14 22.10
N GLY A 62 1.58 3.05 21.34
CA GLY A 62 2.94 2.95 20.81
C GLY A 62 3.21 4.10 19.85
N GLY A 63 4.27 4.86 20.12
CA GLY A 63 4.65 5.98 19.26
C GLY A 63 5.14 5.54 17.87
N PRO A 64 5.38 6.49 16.95
CA PRO A 64 5.66 6.22 15.53
C PRO A 64 6.86 5.29 15.27
N ASP A 65 7.86 5.28 16.16
CA ASP A 65 9.08 4.47 16.03
C ASP A 65 8.93 3.04 16.57
N SER A 66 7.84 2.75 17.28
CA SER A 66 7.61 1.46 17.93
C SER A 66 7.24 0.33 16.96
N SER A 67 6.84 0.67 15.73
CA SER A 67 6.25 -0.25 14.75
C SER A 67 4.98 -1.00 15.20
N VAL A 68 4.39 -0.61 16.34
CA VAL A 68 3.11 -1.16 16.85
C VAL A 68 1.95 -0.70 15.97
N ASN A 69 1.98 0.57 15.56
CA ASN A 69 0.99 1.21 14.71
C ASN A 69 1.63 1.61 13.37
N THR A 70 0.81 1.83 12.35
CA THR A 70 1.27 2.46 11.12
C THR A 70 1.74 3.87 11.45
N ASN A 71 2.96 4.20 11.04
CA ASN A 71 3.51 5.53 11.28
C ASN A 71 2.58 6.60 10.67
N PRO A 72 2.17 7.64 11.41
CA PRO A 72 1.22 8.65 10.93
C PRO A 72 1.67 9.36 9.65
N SER A 73 2.99 9.54 9.47
CA SER A 73 3.55 10.13 8.25
C SER A 73 3.30 9.26 7.01
N VAL A 74 3.29 7.94 7.14
CA VAL A 74 2.93 7.01 6.06
C VAL A 74 1.45 7.11 5.74
N VAL A 75 0.59 7.21 6.76
CA VAL A 75 -0.86 7.42 6.57
C VAL A 75 -1.12 8.71 5.79
N ALA A 76 -0.45 9.79 6.17
CA ALA A 76 -0.55 11.08 5.47
C ALA A 76 -0.07 10.98 4.02
N ALA A 77 1.07 10.32 3.76
CA ALA A 77 1.58 10.10 2.41
C ALA A 77 0.59 9.31 1.53
N VAL A 78 -0.04 8.27 2.08
CA VAL A 78 -1.08 7.51 1.37
C VAL A 78 -2.30 8.39 1.06
N ILE A 79 -2.76 9.22 2.02
CA ILE A 79 -3.88 10.15 1.77
C ILE A 79 -3.55 11.11 0.61
N LYS A 80 -2.35 11.70 0.60
CA LYS A 80 -1.91 12.59 -0.49
C LYS A 80 -1.87 11.87 -1.84
N ALA A 81 -1.35 10.64 -1.87
CA ALA A 81 -1.32 9.83 -3.09
C ALA A 81 -2.74 9.53 -3.60
N VAL A 82 -3.66 9.14 -2.70
CA VAL A 82 -5.07 8.88 -3.01
C VAL A 82 -5.77 10.13 -3.55
N GLN A 83 -5.50 11.31 -3.01
CA GLN A 83 -6.07 12.58 -3.49
C GLN A 83 -5.77 12.84 -4.97
N LYS A 84 -4.61 12.42 -5.48
CA LYS A 84 -4.23 12.57 -6.90
C LYS A 84 -5.16 11.81 -7.85
N ALA A 85 -5.88 10.80 -7.37
CA ALA A 85 -6.88 10.07 -8.16
C ALA A 85 -8.24 10.78 -8.24
N ASN A 86 -8.39 11.97 -7.63
CA ASN A 86 -9.64 12.73 -7.55
C ASN A 86 -10.83 11.91 -6.99
N PRO A 87 -10.71 11.33 -5.78
CA PRO A 87 -11.81 10.62 -5.14
C PRO A 87 -12.93 11.59 -4.73
N LYS A 88 -14.16 11.09 -4.65
CA LYS A 88 -15.29 11.86 -4.09
C LYS A 88 -15.15 12.09 -2.59
N LYS A 89 -14.63 11.09 -1.87
CA LYS A 89 -14.46 11.10 -0.42
C LYS A 89 -13.36 10.13 -0.02
N ILE A 90 -12.56 10.50 0.97
CA ILE A 90 -11.61 9.62 1.64
C ILE A 90 -12.12 9.40 3.07
N ILE A 91 -12.13 8.15 3.53
CA ILE A 91 -12.53 7.76 4.87
C ILE A 91 -11.34 7.05 5.50
N LEU A 92 -10.81 7.59 6.59
CA LEU A 92 -9.87 6.87 7.43
C LEU A 92 -10.70 6.03 8.42
N ALA A 93 -10.58 4.71 8.36
CA ALA A 93 -11.38 3.81 9.17
C ALA A 93 -10.47 2.86 9.94
N GLU A 94 -10.43 3.01 11.27
CA GLU A 94 -9.71 2.11 12.16
C GLU A 94 -10.34 2.07 13.56
N SER A 95 -10.07 1.00 14.31
CA SER A 95 -10.38 0.89 15.74
C SER A 95 -9.22 0.27 16.49
N SER A 96 -8.82 0.92 17.59
CA SER A 96 -7.86 0.35 18.53
C SER A 96 -8.46 -0.81 19.34
N ALA A 97 -7.58 -1.55 20.02
CA ALA A 97 -7.95 -2.62 20.94
C ALA A 97 -8.77 -2.07 22.13
N MET A 98 -9.50 -2.95 22.80
CA MET A 98 -10.30 -2.56 23.97
C MET A 98 -9.43 -1.87 25.02
N GLY A 99 -9.88 -0.70 25.48
CA GLY A 99 -9.17 0.10 26.48
C GLY A 99 -8.13 1.06 25.92
N CYS A 100 -7.94 1.12 24.60
CA CYS A 100 -7.12 2.13 23.94
C CYS A 100 -7.98 3.23 23.31
N ASN A 101 -7.42 4.44 23.22
CA ASN A 101 -7.97 5.54 22.43
C ASN A 101 -7.40 5.46 21.00
N THR A 102 -8.27 5.33 20.00
CA THR A 102 -7.86 5.19 18.60
C THR A 102 -7.08 6.39 18.07
N MET A 103 -7.40 7.61 18.53
CA MET A 103 -6.68 8.82 18.08
C MET A 103 -5.26 8.83 18.62
N GLU A 104 -5.07 8.48 19.90
CA GLU A 104 -3.74 8.37 20.53
C GLU A 104 -2.90 7.24 19.89
N CYS A 105 -3.53 6.23 19.29
CA CYS A 105 -2.82 5.17 18.54
C CYS A 105 -2.37 5.62 17.12
N LEU A 106 -2.73 6.84 16.71
CA LEU A 106 -2.38 7.44 15.42
C LEU A 106 -1.58 8.75 15.58
N GLU A 107 -1.08 9.03 16.79
CA GLU A 107 -0.16 10.14 17.12
C GLU A 107 1.30 9.66 17.14
#